data_AF-A0A527ZJB5-F1
#
_entry.id   AF-A0A527ZJB5-F1
#
_cell.length_a   1.000
_cell.length_b   1.000
_cell.length_c   1.000
_cell.angle_alpha   90.00
_cell.angle_beta   90.00
_cell.angle_gamma   90.00
#
_symmetry.space_group_name_H-M   'P 1'
#
loop_
_entity.id
_entity.type
_entity.pdbx_description
1 polymer ?
#
loop_
_entity_poly.entity_id
_entity_poly.type
_entity_poly.pdbx_seq_one_letter_code
_entity_poly.pdbx_strand_id
1 'polypeptide(L)'
;FRSFAEADEGQKVRLRAESFADHYSQARQFFNSQTAPEQKHIAMALSFELSKVETTVIRERMVAHLLNIDEGLAETVADKLGMKQLPKPADAAVAPRDDLEPSPALSIIRNGPDSFAGRKVGVLVSPGADAALLKNLQAAIEKEGAVMEVIAPKVGGVEAADGSLIAAKHMIDGGPSVLFDAVALILSEEGAERLTGEATARDFVADAFAHCKFIGFT
;
A
#
# COMPACT_ATOMS: atom_id res chain seq x y z
N PHE A 1 5.07 1.53 -46.17
CA PHE A 1 4.02 1.84 -45.18
C PHE A 1 2.76 2.25 -45.94
N ARG A 2 1.59 1.73 -45.57
CA ARG A 2 0.28 2.09 -46.16
C ARG A 2 -0.73 2.20 -45.04
N SER A 3 -1.41 3.35 -44.93
CA SER A 3 -2.49 3.54 -43.97
C SER A 3 -3.66 2.61 -44.30
N PHE A 4 -4.33 2.12 -43.25
CA PHE A 4 -5.58 1.38 -43.39
C PHE A 4 -6.66 2.31 -43.97
N ALA A 5 -7.43 1.82 -44.94
CA ALA A 5 -8.46 2.60 -45.63
C ALA A 5 -9.78 2.56 -44.83
N GLU A 6 -9.76 3.19 -43.66
CA GLU A 6 -10.95 3.35 -42.81
C GLU A 6 -11.97 4.27 -43.50
N ALA A 7 -13.25 3.90 -43.43
CA ALA A 7 -14.33 4.75 -43.90
C ALA A 7 -14.65 5.78 -42.80
N ASP A 8 -14.48 7.07 -43.13
CA ASP A 8 -14.77 8.18 -42.23
C ASP A 8 -15.90 9.02 -42.83
N GLU A 9 -17.06 9.00 -42.16
CA GLU A 9 -18.24 9.79 -42.53
C GLU A 9 -18.69 10.62 -41.32
N GLY A 10 -18.79 11.94 -41.51
CA GLY A 10 -19.21 12.83 -40.44
C GLY A 10 -19.14 14.31 -40.81
N GLN A 11 -19.77 15.15 -39.97
CA GLN A 11 -19.67 16.59 -40.09
C GLN A 11 -18.47 17.14 -39.31
N LYS A 12 -17.86 18.23 -39.79
CA LYS A 12 -16.83 18.97 -39.05
C LYS A 12 -17.48 19.76 -37.92
N VAL A 13 -17.60 19.14 -36.74
CA VAL A 13 -18.22 19.73 -35.55
C VAL A 13 -17.31 19.61 -34.32
N ARG A 14 -17.58 20.43 -33.30
CA ARG A 14 -17.01 20.26 -31.96
C ARG A 14 -18.07 19.63 -31.07
N LEU A 15 -18.12 18.31 -31.06
CA LEU A 15 -19.10 17.53 -30.32
C LEU A 15 -18.44 16.31 -29.68
N ARG A 16 -18.87 15.95 -28.47
CA ARG A 16 -18.55 14.68 -27.84
C ARG A 16 -19.65 13.69 -28.23
N ALA A 17 -19.29 12.55 -28.79
CA ALA A 17 -20.29 11.52 -29.13
C ALA A 17 -21.02 11.05 -27.86
N GLU A 18 -22.32 10.80 -27.97
CA GLU A 18 -23.16 10.38 -26.85
C GLU A 18 -22.70 9.06 -26.22
N SER A 19 -22.04 8.19 -27.00
CA SER A 19 -21.42 6.97 -26.50
C SER A 19 -20.31 7.19 -25.46
N PHE A 20 -19.81 8.43 -25.31
CA PHE A 20 -18.83 8.81 -24.29
C PHE A 20 -19.48 9.42 -23.03
N ALA A 21 -20.81 9.52 -22.96
CA ALA A 21 -21.52 10.18 -21.87
C ALA A 21 -21.57 9.37 -20.56
N ASP A 22 -21.25 8.07 -20.62
CA ASP A 22 -21.13 7.23 -19.43
C ASP A 22 -19.81 7.49 -18.70
N HIS A 23 -19.90 8.19 -17.57
CA HIS A 23 -18.74 8.59 -16.77
C HIS A 23 -18.58 7.78 -15.48
N TYR A 24 -19.53 6.90 -15.14
CA TYR A 24 -19.60 6.30 -13.80
C TYR A 24 -19.60 4.77 -13.80
N SER A 25 -20.12 4.11 -14.84
CA SER A 25 -20.29 2.65 -14.81
C SER A 25 -18.95 1.91 -14.64
N GLN A 26 -17.90 2.35 -15.33
CA GLN A 26 -16.57 1.74 -15.17
C GLN A 26 -15.92 2.07 -13.82
N ALA A 27 -16.17 3.25 -13.25
CA ALA A 27 -15.69 3.58 -11.90
C ALA A 27 -16.37 2.69 -10.85
N ARG A 28 -17.67 2.44 -11.00
CA ARG A 28 -18.43 1.49 -10.18
C ARG A 28 -17.89 0.07 -10.34
N GLN A 29 -17.71 -0.39 -11.58
CA GLN A 29 -17.14 -1.71 -11.85
C GLN A 29 -15.74 -1.85 -11.22
N PHE A 30 -14.88 -0.84 -11.34
CA PHE A 30 -13.56 -0.83 -10.73
C PHE A 30 -13.66 -0.97 -9.20
N PHE A 31 -14.48 -0.14 -8.53
CA PHE A 31 -14.65 -0.21 -7.08
C PHE A 31 -15.23 -1.55 -6.62
N ASN A 32 -16.22 -2.09 -7.32
CA ASN A 32 -16.82 -3.39 -7.03
C ASN A 32 -15.87 -4.56 -7.27
N SER A 33 -14.83 -4.36 -8.09
CA SER A 33 -13.81 -5.38 -8.36
C SER A 33 -12.75 -5.49 -7.27
N GLN A 34 -12.66 -4.49 -6.39
CA GLN A 34 -11.67 -4.41 -5.32
C GLN A 34 -12.03 -5.33 -4.15
N THR A 35 -11.01 -5.85 -3.48
CA THR A 35 -11.17 -6.52 -2.18
C THR A 35 -11.48 -5.50 -1.07
N ALA A 36 -11.96 -5.97 0.09
CA ALA A 36 -12.29 -5.07 1.20
C ALA A 36 -11.11 -4.18 1.66
N PRO A 37 -9.85 -4.67 1.77
CA PRO A 37 -8.71 -3.80 2.06
C PRO A 37 -8.45 -2.74 0.98
N GLU A 38 -8.61 -3.09 -0.29
CA GLU A 38 -8.43 -2.15 -1.41
C GLU A 38 -9.52 -1.06 -1.41
N GLN A 39 -10.78 -1.43 -1.20
CA GLN A 39 -11.88 -0.47 -1.06
C GLN A 39 -11.65 0.48 0.12
N LYS A 40 -11.18 -0.05 1.27
CA LYS A 40 -10.81 0.75 2.42
C LYS A 40 -9.68 1.74 2.10
N HIS A 41 -8.64 1.31 1.37
CA HIS A 41 -7.57 2.19 0.93
C HIS A 41 -8.05 3.28 -0.03
N ILE A 42 -8.97 2.97 -0.96
CA ILE A 42 -9.60 3.97 -1.83
C ILE A 42 -10.35 5.02 -1.01
N ALA A 43 -11.18 4.59 -0.06
CA ALA A 43 -11.90 5.51 0.83
C ALA A 43 -10.96 6.36 1.67
N MET A 44 -9.89 5.77 2.21
CA MET A 44 -8.85 6.50 2.97
C MET A 44 -8.14 7.53 2.10
N ALA A 45 -7.76 7.19 0.86
CA ALA A 45 -7.11 8.10 -0.07
C ALA A 45 -8.01 9.28 -0.44
N LEU A 46 -9.26 9.01 -0.84
CA LEU A 46 -10.24 10.05 -1.13
C LEU A 46 -10.46 10.98 0.07
N SER A 47 -10.59 10.41 1.27
CA SER A 47 -10.75 11.20 2.50
C SER A 47 -9.51 12.04 2.81
N PHE A 48 -8.31 11.47 2.67
CA PHE A 48 -7.05 12.17 2.91
C PHE A 48 -6.87 13.34 1.94
N GLU A 49 -7.05 13.11 0.64
CA GLU A 49 -6.91 14.15 -0.38
C GLU A 49 -7.96 15.25 -0.19
N LEU A 50 -9.22 14.89 0.03
CA LEU A 50 -10.29 15.85 0.26
C LEU A 50 -10.13 16.60 1.58
N SER A 51 -9.48 16.03 2.60
CA SER A 51 -9.18 16.74 3.85
C SER A 51 -8.24 17.92 3.66
N LYS A 52 -7.46 17.93 2.56
CA LYS A 52 -6.56 19.02 2.18
C LYS A 52 -7.24 20.09 1.34
N VAL A 53 -8.49 19.87 0.90
CA VAL A 53 -9.25 20.85 0.12
C VAL A 53 -9.96 21.83 1.05
N GLU A 54 -9.47 23.07 1.08
CA GLU A 54 -10.02 24.13 1.94
C GLU A 54 -11.45 24.52 1.57
N THR A 55 -11.77 24.52 0.27
CA THR A 55 -13.07 24.96 -0.23
C THR A 55 -14.13 23.86 -0.03
N THR A 56 -15.01 24.04 0.95
CA THR A 56 -16.04 23.05 1.34
C THR A 56 -16.92 22.57 0.19
N VAL A 57 -17.39 23.47 -0.66
CA VAL A 57 -18.28 23.09 -1.79
C VAL A 57 -17.59 22.14 -2.78
N ILE A 58 -16.25 22.14 -2.87
CA ILE A 58 -15.52 21.17 -3.69
C ILE A 58 -15.60 19.77 -3.07
N ARG A 59 -15.41 19.67 -1.76
CA ARG A 59 -15.53 18.39 -1.03
C ARG A 59 -16.93 17.80 -1.19
N GLU A 60 -17.96 18.63 -1.00
CA GLU A 60 -19.36 18.24 -1.19
C GLU A 60 -19.63 17.74 -2.62
N ARG A 61 -19.14 18.46 -3.64
CA ARG A 61 -19.30 18.04 -5.04
C ARG A 61 -18.59 16.72 -5.34
N MET A 62 -17.40 16.50 -4.78
CA MET A 62 -16.69 15.23 -4.95
C MET A 62 -17.46 14.07 -4.33
N VAL A 63 -18.00 14.24 -3.11
CA VAL A 63 -18.87 13.23 -2.48
C VAL A 63 -20.15 13.01 -3.30
N ALA A 64 -20.72 14.06 -3.89
CA ALA A 64 -21.88 13.93 -4.79
C ALA A 64 -21.59 13.03 -6.00
N HIS A 65 -20.38 13.08 -6.55
CA HIS A 65 -19.97 12.16 -7.62
C HIS A 65 -19.78 10.72 -7.11
N LEU A 66 -19.28 10.53 -5.89
CA LEU A 66 -19.12 9.19 -5.31
C LEU A 66 -20.47 8.48 -5.17
N LEU A 67 -21.57 9.19 -4.92
CA LEU A 67 -22.93 8.61 -4.87
C LEU A 67 -23.36 7.97 -6.21
N ASN A 68 -22.82 8.42 -7.35
CA ASN A 68 -23.06 7.77 -8.64
C ASN A 68 -22.24 6.49 -8.83
N ILE A 69 -21.17 6.32 -8.05
CA ILE A 69 -20.25 5.18 -8.10
C ILE A 69 -20.65 4.11 -7.07
N ASP A 70 -20.75 4.49 -5.80
CA ASP A 70 -21.14 3.61 -4.70
C ASP A 70 -21.57 4.44 -3.47
N GLU A 71 -22.70 4.08 -2.87
CA GLU A 71 -23.27 4.81 -1.74
C GLU A 71 -22.43 4.61 -0.46
N GLY A 72 -21.98 3.38 -0.19
CA GLY A 72 -21.17 3.08 1.00
C GLY A 72 -19.79 3.76 0.97
N LEU A 73 -19.19 3.88 -0.21
CA LEU A 73 -17.98 4.68 -0.42
C LEU A 73 -18.23 6.16 -0.12
N ALA A 74 -19.33 6.74 -0.65
CA ALA A 74 -19.68 8.13 -0.43
C ALA A 74 -19.93 8.43 1.05
N GLU A 75 -20.69 7.56 1.73
CA GLU A 75 -20.95 7.62 3.18
C GLU A 75 -19.66 7.58 3.99
N THR A 76 -18.78 6.62 3.70
CA THR A 76 -17.50 6.46 4.40
C THR A 76 -16.64 7.72 4.26
N VAL A 77 -16.53 8.27 3.04
CA VAL A 77 -15.74 9.49 2.79
C VAL A 77 -16.39 10.71 3.45
N ALA A 78 -17.71 10.85 3.38
CA ALA A 78 -18.44 11.95 4.00
C ALA A 78 -18.28 11.97 5.53
N ASP A 79 -18.39 10.80 6.18
CA ASP A 79 -18.15 10.64 7.62
C ASP A 79 -16.73 11.08 8.00
N LYS A 80 -15.71 10.60 7.27
CA LYS A 80 -14.31 10.99 7.51
C LYS A 80 -14.03 12.47 7.30
N LEU A 81 -14.79 13.14 6.44
CA LEU A 81 -14.71 14.58 6.24
C LEU A 81 -15.57 15.39 7.24
N GLY A 82 -16.30 14.71 8.13
CA GLY A 82 -17.16 15.34 9.13
C GLY A 82 -18.40 16.00 8.52
N MET A 83 -18.90 15.51 7.39
CA MET A 83 -20.11 16.03 6.76
C MET A 83 -21.34 15.55 7.52
N LYS A 84 -22.21 16.48 7.92
CA LYS A 84 -23.45 16.16 8.67
C LYS A 84 -24.56 15.58 7.80
N GLN A 85 -24.52 15.86 6.50
CA GLN A 85 -25.52 15.44 5.54
C GLN A 85 -24.80 15.10 4.25
N LEU A 86 -25.27 14.06 3.57
CA LEU A 86 -24.81 13.76 2.22
C LEU A 86 -25.38 14.80 1.25
N PRO A 87 -24.58 15.24 0.26
CA PRO A 87 -25.11 16.01 -0.85
C PRO A 87 -26.08 15.14 -1.68
N LYS A 88 -26.80 15.78 -2.60
CA LYS A 88 -27.51 15.02 -3.65
C LYS A 88 -26.48 14.39 -4.60
N PRO A 89 -26.76 13.23 -5.21
CA PRO A 89 -25.94 12.70 -6.28
C PRO A 89 -25.72 13.74 -7.37
N ALA A 90 -24.52 13.80 -7.92
CA ALA A 90 -24.21 14.71 -9.01
C ALA A 90 -25.00 14.34 -10.27
N ASP A 91 -25.32 15.32 -11.11
CA ASP A 91 -26.03 15.05 -12.37
C ASP A 91 -25.20 14.12 -13.26
N ALA A 92 -25.80 12.99 -13.65
CA ALA A 92 -25.21 12.04 -14.59
C ALA A 92 -25.81 12.25 -15.98
N ALA A 93 -24.96 12.34 -17.01
CA ALA A 93 -25.41 12.56 -18.39
C ALA A 93 -26.23 11.36 -18.92
N VAL A 94 -25.89 10.15 -18.45
CA VAL A 94 -26.66 8.92 -18.60
C VAL A 94 -26.71 8.21 -17.26
N ALA A 95 -27.73 7.39 -17.04
CA ALA A 95 -27.82 6.59 -15.83
C ALA A 95 -26.62 5.63 -15.74
N PRO A 96 -25.89 5.58 -14.62
CA PRO A 96 -24.84 4.59 -14.41
C PRO A 96 -25.40 3.18 -14.51
N ARG A 97 -24.68 2.31 -15.20
CA ARG A 97 -25.03 0.91 -15.34
C ARG A 97 -24.69 0.13 -14.08
N ASP A 98 -25.54 -0.83 -13.74
CA ASP A 98 -25.40 -1.78 -12.64
C ASP A 98 -25.22 -3.23 -13.12
N ASP A 99 -25.21 -3.45 -14.44
CA ASP A 99 -25.06 -4.76 -15.10
C ASP A 99 -23.59 -5.14 -15.40
N LEU A 100 -22.63 -4.31 -15.00
CA LEU A 100 -21.21 -4.58 -15.18
C LEU A 100 -20.69 -5.45 -14.05
N GLU A 101 -20.48 -6.73 -14.35
CA GLU A 101 -19.89 -7.69 -13.41
C GLU A 101 -18.50 -7.24 -12.92
N PRO A 102 -18.18 -7.44 -11.64
CA PRO A 102 -16.83 -7.24 -11.13
C PRO A 102 -15.80 -8.05 -11.92
N SER A 103 -14.68 -7.42 -12.25
CA SER A 103 -13.57 -8.04 -12.96
C SER A 103 -12.41 -8.30 -12.01
N PRO A 104 -12.10 -9.57 -11.68
CA PRO A 104 -10.97 -9.91 -10.81
C PRO A 104 -9.63 -9.33 -11.27
N ALA A 105 -9.45 -9.10 -12.57
CA ALA A 105 -8.25 -8.50 -13.17
C ALA A 105 -8.01 -7.04 -12.73
N LEU A 106 -9.01 -6.36 -12.17
CA LEU A 106 -8.90 -4.97 -11.71
C LEU A 106 -8.44 -4.83 -10.26
N SER A 107 -8.26 -5.93 -9.51
CA SER A 107 -7.73 -5.92 -8.14
C SER A 107 -6.24 -6.23 -8.14
N ILE A 108 -5.45 -5.46 -7.41
CA ILE A 108 -4.02 -5.72 -7.22
C ILE A 108 -3.83 -6.96 -6.34
N ILE A 109 -4.59 -7.08 -5.25
CA ILE A 109 -4.46 -8.20 -4.30
C ILE A 109 -4.79 -9.54 -4.97
N ARG A 110 -5.83 -9.58 -5.83
CA ARG A 110 -6.19 -10.79 -6.57
C ARG A 110 -5.18 -11.18 -7.66
N ASN A 111 -4.34 -10.25 -8.09
CA ASN A 111 -3.32 -10.45 -9.12
C ASN A 111 -1.92 -10.14 -8.58
N GLY A 112 -1.69 -10.44 -7.29
CA GLY A 112 -0.39 -10.27 -6.65
C GLY A 112 0.68 -11.19 -7.24
N PRO A 113 1.97 -10.94 -6.94
CA PRO A 113 3.05 -11.82 -7.39
C PRO A 113 2.98 -13.18 -6.71
N ASP A 114 3.34 -14.24 -7.45
CA ASP A 114 3.38 -15.62 -6.95
C ASP A 114 4.68 -15.98 -6.22
N SER A 115 5.62 -15.04 -6.08
CA SER A 115 6.91 -15.27 -5.44
C SER A 115 7.40 -14.08 -4.63
N PHE A 116 8.35 -14.35 -3.73
CA PHE A 116 9.02 -13.35 -2.90
C PHE A 116 10.31 -12.79 -3.56
N ALA A 117 10.61 -13.19 -4.80
CA ALA A 117 11.83 -12.79 -5.48
C ALA A 117 11.91 -11.27 -5.69
N GLY A 118 13.11 -10.70 -5.50
CA GLY A 118 13.38 -9.27 -5.60
C GLY A 118 12.99 -8.45 -4.38
N ARG A 119 12.36 -9.05 -3.36
CA ARG A 119 12.00 -8.39 -2.10
C ARG A 119 13.19 -8.24 -1.17
N LYS A 120 13.09 -7.32 -0.21
CA LYS A 120 14.10 -7.08 0.83
C LYS A 120 13.59 -7.40 2.22
N VAL A 121 14.40 -8.10 3.00
CA VAL A 121 14.13 -8.39 4.42
C VAL A 121 15.12 -7.64 5.30
N GLY A 122 14.61 -6.78 6.18
CA GLY A 122 15.41 -6.08 7.17
C GLY A 122 15.54 -6.90 8.45
N VAL A 123 16.75 -7.27 8.86
CA VAL A 123 16.97 -8.07 10.08
C VAL A 123 17.64 -7.23 11.16
N LEU A 124 16.90 -6.88 12.20
CA LEU A 124 17.44 -6.17 13.36
C LEU A 124 18.16 -7.16 14.27
N VAL A 125 19.45 -6.90 14.51
CA VAL A 125 20.30 -7.68 15.40
C VAL A 125 20.77 -6.86 16.59
N SER A 126 21.08 -7.54 17.69
CA SER A 126 21.69 -6.94 18.88
C SER A 126 22.94 -7.72 19.30
N PRO A 127 23.81 -7.16 20.18
CA PRO A 127 24.91 -7.92 20.75
C PRO A 127 24.42 -9.22 21.41
N GLY A 128 25.12 -10.33 21.17
CA GLY A 128 24.71 -11.66 21.61
C GLY A 128 23.65 -12.32 20.72
N ALA A 129 23.35 -11.77 19.53
CA ALA A 129 22.46 -12.42 18.56
C ALA A 129 23.01 -13.79 18.10
N ASP A 130 22.10 -14.71 17.73
CA ASP A 130 22.45 -16.02 17.19
C ASP A 130 22.90 -15.89 15.71
N ALA A 131 24.22 -15.99 15.50
CA ALA A 131 24.83 -15.92 14.17
C ALA A 131 24.46 -17.13 13.28
N ALA A 132 24.23 -18.30 13.86
CA ALA A 132 23.83 -19.48 13.10
C ALA A 132 22.40 -19.33 12.57
N LEU A 133 21.49 -18.81 13.40
CA LEU A 133 20.14 -18.49 12.98
C LEU A 133 20.11 -17.41 11.89
N LEU A 134 20.89 -16.33 12.05
CA LEU A 134 21.00 -15.27 11.04
C LEU A 134 21.48 -15.83 9.69
N LYS A 135 22.50 -16.69 9.70
CA LYS A 135 23.03 -17.33 8.49
C LYS A 135 22.01 -18.26 7.83
N ASN A 136 21.28 -19.03 8.63
CA ASN A 136 20.22 -19.91 8.12
C ASN A 136 19.08 -19.10 7.49
N LEU A 137 18.68 -18.00 8.13
CA LEU A 137 17.67 -17.08 7.61
C LEU A 137 18.14 -16.46 6.29
N GLN A 138 19.39 -15.99 6.22
CA GLN A 138 19.97 -15.45 4.98
C GLN A 138 19.88 -16.45 3.83
N ALA A 139 20.33 -17.69 4.06
CA ALA A 139 20.29 -18.74 3.05
C ALA A 139 18.86 -19.07 2.58
N ALA A 140 17.87 -19.04 3.50
CA ALA A 140 16.47 -19.22 3.16
C ALA A 140 15.93 -18.07 2.28
N ILE A 141 16.25 -16.82 2.64
CA ILE A 141 15.83 -15.62 1.90
C ILE A 141 16.46 -15.60 0.50
N GLU A 142 17.76 -15.89 0.38
CA GLU A 142 18.47 -15.93 -0.90
C GLU A 142 17.93 -17.03 -1.81
N LYS A 143 17.53 -18.19 -1.24
CA LYS A 143 16.91 -19.27 -2.00
C LYS A 143 15.56 -18.87 -2.62
N GLU A 144 14.82 -17.97 -1.99
CA GLU A 144 13.58 -17.38 -2.52
C GLU A 144 13.84 -16.22 -3.50
N GLY A 145 15.12 -15.91 -3.81
CA GLY A 145 15.50 -14.82 -4.71
C GLY A 145 15.34 -13.43 -4.09
N ALA A 146 15.22 -13.33 -2.77
CA ALA A 146 15.14 -12.09 -2.01
C ALA A 146 16.50 -11.72 -1.41
N VAL A 147 16.61 -10.50 -0.88
CA VAL A 147 17.83 -9.96 -0.29
C VAL A 147 17.63 -9.70 1.20
N MET A 148 18.59 -10.12 2.02
CA MET A 148 18.64 -9.77 3.44
C MET A 148 19.58 -8.57 3.65
N GLU A 149 19.12 -7.56 4.40
CA GLU A 149 19.96 -6.44 4.85
C GLU A 149 19.93 -6.39 6.39
N VAL A 150 21.12 -6.40 7.00
CA VAL A 150 21.27 -6.41 8.48
C VAL A 150 21.22 -4.99 9.03
N ILE A 151 20.44 -4.80 10.10
CA ILE A 151 20.30 -3.55 10.84
C ILE A 151 20.79 -3.78 12.27
N ALA A 152 21.56 -2.82 12.81
CA ALA A 152 22.10 -2.91 14.17
C ALA A 152 22.04 -1.54 14.89
N PRO A 153 22.25 -1.49 16.21
CA PRO A 153 22.37 -0.22 16.94
C PRO A 153 23.51 0.68 16.44
N LYS A 154 24.52 0.11 15.78
CA LYS A 154 25.68 0.82 15.22
C LYS A 154 26.03 0.24 13.85
N VAL A 155 26.49 1.09 12.92
CA VAL A 155 26.87 0.67 11.55
C VAL A 155 28.03 -0.32 11.53
N GLY A 156 28.88 -0.32 12.56
CA GLY A 156 29.98 -1.27 12.71
C GLY A 156 29.52 -2.71 12.98
N GLY A 157 28.23 -2.95 13.22
CA GLY A 157 27.69 -4.26 13.54
C GLY A 157 27.65 -4.55 15.03
N VAL A 158 27.52 -5.84 15.36
CA VAL A 158 27.44 -6.36 16.74
C VAL A 158 28.26 -7.64 16.87
N GLU A 159 28.77 -7.89 18.07
CA GLU A 159 29.35 -9.18 18.42
C GLU A 159 28.22 -10.18 18.70
N ALA A 160 28.25 -11.35 18.06
CA ALA A 160 27.29 -12.43 18.22
C ALA A 160 27.55 -13.26 19.48
N ALA A 161 26.63 -14.17 19.83
CA ALA A 161 26.79 -15.05 20.98
C ALA A 161 28.03 -15.98 20.90
N ASP A 162 28.48 -16.31 19.69
CA ASP A 162 29.68 -17.13 19.45
C ASP A 162 30.99 -16.31 19.38
N GLY A 163 30.92 -15.00 19.65
CA GLY A 163 32.05 -14.07 19.59
C GLY A 163 32.40 -13.58 18.18
N SER A 164 31.68 -14.02 17.14
CA SER A 164 31.88 -13.52 15.77
C SER A 164 31.28 -12.12 15.57
N LEU A 165 31.80 -11.37 14.59
CA LEU A 165 31.24 -10.06 14.22
C LEU A 165 30.15 -10.23 13.16
N ILE A 166 28.92 -9.79 13.48
CA ILE A 166 27.84 -9.60 12.51
C ILE A 166 27.95 -8.17 11.97
N ALA A 167 28.39 -8.02 10.72
CA ALA A 167 28.45 -6.73 10.06
C ALA A 167 27.03 -6.20 9.74
N ALA A 168 26.77 -4.94 10.07
CA ALA A 168 25.51 -4.29 9.72
C ALA A 168 25.62 -3.54 8.39
N LYS A 169 24.52 -3.57 7.63
CA LYS A 169 24.34 -2.70 6.46
C LYS A 169 23.85 -1.32 6.88
N HIS A 170 22.99 -1.28 7.90
CA HIS A 170 22.37 -0.06 8.41
C HIS A 170 22.54 0.05 9.93
N MET A 171 22.72 1.28 10.40
CA MET A 171 22.37 1.63 11.77
C MET A 171 20.84 1.76 11.85
N ILE A 172 20.23 1.39 12.98
CA ILE A 172 18.78 1.42 13.19
C ILE A 172 18.15 2.77 12.82
N ASP A 173 18.81 3.88 13.17
CA ASP A 173 18.36 5.25 12.84
C ASP A 173 18.33 5.54 11.33
N GLY A 174 19.18 4.87 10.54
CA GLY A 174 19.28 5.01 9.09
C GLY A 174 18.60 3.89 8.30
N GLY A 175 18.09 2.87 8.97
CA GLY A 175 17.43 1.70 8.37
C GLY A 175 16.00 1.52 8.88
N PRO A 176 15.10 2.51 8.71
CA PRO A 176 13.71 2.39 9.15
C PRO A 176 13.00 1.27 8.38
N SER A 177 11.97 0.69 9.00
CA SER A 177 11.32 -0.51 8.46
C SER A 177 10.70 -0.30 7.08
N VAL A 178 10.34 0.93 6.72
CA VAL A 178 9.78 1.32 5.40
C VAL A 178 10.65 0.93 4.21
N LEU A 179 11.97 0.72 4.40
CA LEU A 179 12.90 0.33 3.33
C LEU A 179 12.82 -1.17 2.97
N PHE A 180 12.11 -1.98 3.76
CA PHE A 180 12.05 -3.43 3.62
C PHE A 180 10.63 -3.92 3.39
N ASP A 181 10.47 -5.05 2.73
CA ASP A 181 9.17 -5.68 2.47
C ASP A 181 8.70 -6.56 3.66
N ALA A 182 9.65 -7.12 4.40
CA ALA A 182 9.44 -7.86 5.64
C ALA A 182 10.57 -7.57 6.63
N VAL A 183 10.36 -7.85 7.91
CA VAL A 183 11.39 -7.67 8.94
C VAL A 183 11.54 -8.89 9.83
N ALA A 184 12.73 -9.07 10.39
CA ALA A 184 12.98 -10.06 11.43
C ALA A 184 13.78 -9.46 12.59
N LEU A 185 13.55 -9.97 13.79
CA LEU A 185 14.26 -9.61 15.00
C LEU A 185 15.06 -10.82 15.46
N ILE A 186 16.40 -10.72 15.44
CA ILE A 186 17.30 -11.74 15.99
C ILE A 186 18.09 -11.08 17.11
N LEU A 187 17.50 -11.11 18.30
CA LEU A 187 17.98 -10.36 19.44
C LEU A 187 18.38 -11.32 20.57
N SER A 188 19.40 -10.95 21.34
CA SER A 188 19.58 -11.56 22.66
C SER A 188 18.53 -11.01 23.62
N GLU A 189 18.27 -11.71 24.73
CA GLU A 189 17.35 -11.22 25.77
C GLU A 189 17.77 -9.85 26.30
N GLU A 190 19.03 -9.70 26.69
CA GLU A 190 19.59 -8.40 27.13
C GLU A 190 19.54 -7.33 26.04
N GLY A 191 19.74 -7.72 24.77
CA GLY A 191 19.68 -6.82 23.63
C GLY A 191 18.27 -6.33 23.37
N ALA A 192 17.27 -7.21 23.44
CA ALA A 192 15.86 -6.89 23.32
C ALA A 192 15.43 -5.92 24.42
N GLU A 193 15.77 -6.20 25.69
CA GLU A 193 15.48 -5.32 26.81
C GLU A 193 16.03 -3.91 26.59
N ARG A 194 17.30 -3.78 26.18
CA ARG A 194 17.91 -2.47 25.89
C ARG A 194 17.20 -1.75 24.74
N LEU A 195 16.85 -2.47 23.68
CA LEU A 195 16.19 -1.89 22.51
C LEU A 195 14.78 -1.40 22.80
N THR A 196 14.11 -1.86 23.86
CA THR A 196 12.83 -1.25 24.30
C THR A 196 12.98 0.19 24.78
N GLY A 197 14.18 0.59 25.21
CA GLY A 197 14.53 1.97 25.56
C GLY A 197 14.88 2.84 24.36
N GLU A 198 15.11 2.24 23.18
CA GLU A 198 15.50 2.95 21.96
C GLU A 198 14.27 3.29 21.11
N ALA A 199 14.06 4.57 20.82
CA ALA A 199 12.87 5.03 20.11
C ALA A 199 12.82 4.44 18.70
N THR A 200 13.95 4.50 17.98
CA THR A 200 14.03 4.05 16.59
C THR A 200 13.84 2.55 16.44
N ALA A 201 14.25 1.75 17.43
CA ALA A 201 14.00 0.31 17.44
C ALA A 201 12.52 -0.02 17.66
N ARG A 202 11.84 0.71 18.56
CA ARG A 202 10.39 0.56 18.75
C ARG A 202 9.62 0.99 17.50
N ASP A 203 10.01 2.12 16.91
CA ASP A 203 9.40 2.64 15.68
C ASP A 203 9.59 1.65 14.53
N PHE A 204 10.78 1.03 14.41
CA PHE A 204 11.02 0.00 13.40
C PHE A 204 9.99 -1.14 13.47
N VAL A 205 9.71 -1.66 14.66
CA VAL A 205 8.72 -2.74 14.86
C VAL A 205 7.29 -2.22 14.71
N ALA A 206 6.97 -1.08 15.32
CA ALA A 206 5.65 -0.47 15.28
C ALA A 206 5.23 -0.11 13.85
N ASP A 207 6.13 0.48 13.08
CA ASP A 207 5.90 0.84 11.68
C ASP A 207 5.81 -0.41 10.80
N ALA A 208 6.63 -1.44 11.03
CA ALA A 208 6.50 -2.68 10.29
C ALA A 208 5.12 -3.31 10.50
N PHE A 209 4.64 -3.30 11.74
CA PHE A 209 3.32 -3.81 12.10
C PHE A 209 2.20 -2.95 11.51
N ALA A 210 2.29 -1.62 11.64
CA ALA A 210 1.31 -0.68 11.12
C ALA A 210 1.20 -0.72 9.59
N HIS A 211 2.31 -1.00 8.89
CA HIS A 211 2.36 -1.19 7.44
C HIS A 211 2.06 -2.64 7.00
N CYS A 212 1.52 -3.47 7.89
CA CYS A 212 1.10 -4.85 7.61
C CYS A 212 2.21 -5.75 7.05
N LYS A 213 3.46 -5.54 7.47
CA LYS A 213 4.59 -6.36 7.06
C LYS A 213 4.63 -7.66 7.85
N PHE A 214 5.23 -8.68 7.25
CA PHE A 214 5.56 -9.89 7.99
C PHE A 214 6.70 -9.61 8.98
N ILE A 215 6.53 -10.03 10.24
CA ILE A 215 7.50 -9.84 11.32
C ILE A 215 7.87 -11.22 11.89
N GLY A 216 9.11 -11.64 11.68
CA GLY A 216 9.71 -12.78 12.38
C GLY A 216 10.44 -12.34 13.65
N PHE A 217 10.39 -13.12 14.73
CA PHE A 217 11.15 -12.84 15.94
C PHE A 217 11.47 -14.12 16.71
N THR A 218 12.50 -14.07 17.54
CA THR A 218 12.90 -15.13 18.49
C THR A 218 13.05 -14.57 19.89
#